data_AF-A0A7K0SMJ1-F1
#
_entry.id   AF-A0A7K0SMJ1-F1
#
_cell.length_a   1.000
_cell.length_b   1.000
_cell.length_c   1.000
_cell.angle_alpha   90.00
_cell.angle_beta   90.00
_cell.angle_gamma   90.00
#
_symmetry.space_group_name_H-M   'P 1'
#
loop_
_entity.id
_entity.type
_entity.pdbx_description
1 polymer ?
#
loop_
_entity_poly.entity_id
_entity_poly.type
_entity_poly.pdbx_seq_one_letter_code
_entity_poly.pdbx_strand_id
1 'polypeptide(L)'
;SVSGAALVVMVAAAVDPTSAIVLGIYFLIYLQIEAYVVSPRVMKVAVSVPAPIVVIAALSGGALLGILGALVAIPFAASVIFIVREIFIPRQNSL
;
A
#
# COMPACT_ATOMS: atom_id res chain seq x y z
N SER A 1 -5.42 -11.41 7.86
CA SER A 1 -3.95 -11.30 7.97
C SER A 1 -3.33 -12.68 8.00
N VAL A 2 -2.16 -12.86 7.36
CA VAL A 2 -1.46 -14.16 7.22
C VAL A 2 -1.22 -14.85 8.58
N SER A 3 -0.96 -14.07 9.62
CA SER A 3 -0.77 -14.55 11.00
C SER A 3 -2.02 -15.21 11.60
N GLY A 4 -3.24 -14.73 11.27
CA GLY A 4 -4.48 -15.36 11.74
C GLY A 4 -4.80 -16.68 11.04
N ALA A 5 -4.54 -16.76 9.73
CA ALA A 5 -4.72 -17.99 8.96
C ALA A 5 -3.76 -19.10 9.43
N ALA A 6 -2.51 -18.76 9.74
CA ALA A 6 -1.53 -19.72 10.25
C ALA A 6 -1.95 -20.36 11.58
N LEU A 7 -2.54 -19.58 12.50
CA LEU A 7 -3.03 -20.11 13.78
C LEU A 7 -4.19 -21.09 13.60
N VAL A 8 -5.15 -20.77 12.72
CA VAL A 8 -6.31 -21.62 12.46
C VAL A 8 -5.88 -22.96 11.83
N VAL A 9 -4.94 -22.95 10.90
CA VAL A 9 -4.42 -24.17 10.28
C VAL A 9 -3.63 -25.03 11.28
N MET A 10 -2.84 -24.41 12.17
CA MET A 10 -2.14 -25.13 13.24
C MET A 10 -3.10 -25.81 14.22
N VAL A 11 -4.16 -25.11 14.63
CA VAL A 11 -5.19 -25.66 15.53
C VAL A 11 -5.96 -26.79 14.85
N ALA A 12 -6.33 -26.63 13.58
CA ALA A 12 -6.99 -27.68 12.82
C ALA A 12 -6.11 -28.94 12.65
N ALA A 13 -4.79 -28.77 12.50
CA ALA A 13 -3.84 -29.89 12.41
C ALA A 13 -3.74 -30.70 13.70
N ALA A 14 -4.06 -30.09 14.86
CA ALA A 14 -4.11 -30.78 16.14
C ALA A 14 -5.41 -31.57 16.36
N VAL A 15 -6.47 -31.29 15.59
CA VAL A 15 -7.78 -31.96 15.71
C VAL A 15 -7.92 -33.09 14.70
N ASP A 16 -7.71 -32.80 13.41
CA ASP A 16 -7.74 -33.80 12.34
C ASP A 16 -6.87 -33.35 11.16
N PRO A 17 -5.87 -34.16 10.73
CA PRO A 17 -4.97 -33.79 9.63
C PRO A 17 -5.69 -33.48 8.32
N THR A 18 -6.81 -34.14 8.06
CA THR A 18 -7.62 -33.93 6.85
C THR A 18 -8.27 -32.55 6.87
N SER A 19 -8.78 -32.13 8.02
CA SER A 19 -9.39 -30.81 8.20
C SER A 19 -8.39 -29.66 8.03
N ALA A 20 -7.15 -29.88 8.49
CA ALA A 20 -6.06 -28.92 8.37
C ALA A 20 -5.65 -28.66 6.92
N ILE A 21 -5.62 -29.71 6.10
CA ILE A 21 -5.30 -29.61 4.66
C ILE A 21 -6.41 -28.84 3.94
N VAL A 22 -7.68 -29.14 4.22
CA VAL A 22 -8.82 -28.44 3.61
C VAL A 22 -8.82 -26.96 3.97
N LEU A 23 -8.67 -26.61 5.26
CA LEU A 23 -8.60 -25.22 5.70
C LEU A 23 -7.34 -24.51 5.18
N GLY A 24 -6.19 -25.20 5.14
CA GLY A 24 -4.94 -24.65 4.62
C GLY A 24 -5.03 -24.28 3.15
N ILE A 25 -5.61 -25.15 2.33
CA ILE A 25 -5.83 -24.90 0.90
C ILE A 25 -6.85 -23.76 0.70
N TYR A 26 -7.95 -23.78 1.45
CA TYR A 26 -8.96 -22.72 1.38
C TYR A 26 -8.37 -21.35 1.73
N PHE A 27 -7.61 -21.25 2.83
CA PHE A 27 -6.94 -20.01 3.23
C PHE A 27 -5.83 -19.59 2.27
N LEU A 28 -5.08 -20.53 1.68
CA LEU A 28 -4.10 -20.21 0.65
C LEU A 28 -4.76 -19.54 -0.56
N ILE A 29 -5.86 -20.11 -1.07
CA ILE A 29 -6.60 -19.55 -2.20
C ILE A 29 -7.17 -18.18 -1.82
N TYR A 30 -7.79 -18.07 -0.64
CA TYR A 30 -8.34 -16.81 -0.14
C TYR A 30 -7.28 -15.71 -0.06
N LEU A 31 -6.12 -16.00 0.55
CA LEU A 31 -5.02 -15.04 0.69
C LEU A 31 -4.42 -14.64 -0.66
N GLN A 32 -4.32 -15.56 -1.62
CA GLN A 32 -3.87 -15.25 -2.98
C GLN A 32 -4.88 -14.35 -3.70
N ILE A 33 -6.17 -14.60 -3.58
CA ILE A 33 -7.20 -13.73 -4.18
C ILE A 33 -7.14 -12.33 -3.56
N GLU A 34 -7.02 -12.24 -2.25
CA GLU A 34 -6.89 -10.95 -1.54
C GLU A 34 -5.64 -10.19 -2.02
N ALA A 35 -4.48 -10.87 -2.06
CA ALA A 35 -3.21 -10.27 -2.48
C ALA A 35 -3.19 -9.85 -3.96
N TYR A 36 -3.82 -10.60 -4.86
CA TYR A 36 -3.74 -10.36 -6.31
C TYR A 36 -4.93 -9.58 -6.89
N VAL A 37 -6.08 -9.51 -6.22
CA VAL A 37 -7.27 -8.81 -6.75
C VAL A 37 -7.59 -7.57 -5.93
N VAL A 38 -7.51 -7.67 -4.59
CA VAL A 38 -7.81 -6.54 -3.71
C VAL A 38 -6.66 -5.55 -3.69
N SER A 39 -5.43 -6.03 -3.54
CA SER A 39 -4.22 -5.19 -3.53
C SER A 39 -4.09 -4.27 -4.77
N PRO A 40 -4.22 -4.76 -6.03
CA PRO A 40 -4.12 -3.86 -7.19
C PRO A 40 -5.32 -2.94 -7.36
N ARG A 41 -6.51 -3.28 -6.83
CA ARG A 41 -7.66 -2.36 -6.86
C ARG A 41 -7.45 -1.17 -5.91
N VAL A 42 -6.85 -1.40 -4.74
CA VAL A 42 -6.52 -0.33 -3.79
C VAL A 42 -5.33 0.50 -4.31
N MET A 43 -4.34 -0.14 -4.94
CA MET A 43 -3.18 0.56 -5.53
C MET A 43 -3.50 1.36 -6.80
N LYS A 44 -4.61 1.10 -7.50
CA LYS A 44 -5.01 1.85 -8.71
C LYS A 44 -5.36 3.32 -8.46
N VAL A 45 -5.52 3.72 -7.20
CA VAL A 45 -5.72 5.14 -6.80
C VAL A 45 -4.40 5.77 -6.33
N ALA A 46 -3.24 5.11 -6.50
CA ALA A 46 -1.94 5.76 -6.38
C ALA A 46 -1.72 6.64 -7.62
N VAL A 47 -2.42 7.78 -7.58
CA VAL A 47 -2.20 9.03 -8.28
C VAL A 47 -0.78 9.07 -8.84
N SER A 48 -0.66 9.22 -10.15
CA SER A 48 0.57 9.52 -10.86
C SER A 48 1.21 10.79 -10.27
N VAL A 49 1.94 10.63 -9.17
CA VAL A 49 2.74 11.68 -8.54
C VAL A 49 3.71 12.13 -9.64
N PRO A 50 3.59 13.35 -10.17
CA PRO A 50 4.40 13.77 -11.29
C PRO A 50 5.88 13.65 -10.91
N ALA A 51 6.62 12.80 -11.64
CA ALA A 51 8.04 12.54 -11.39
C ALA A 51 8.88 13.82 -11.24
N PRO A 52 8.65 14.90 -12.01
CA PRO A 52 9.42 16.14 -11.84
C PRO A 52 9.32 16.75 -10.44
N ILE A 53 8.14 16.71 -9.81
CA ILE A 53 7.93 17.33 -8.49
C ILE A 53 8.67 16.54 -7.40
N VAL A 54 8.67 15.21 -7.50
CA VAL A 54 9.40 14.34 -6.57
C VAL A 54 10.90 14.56 -6.68
N VAL A 55 11.42 14.70 -7.90
CA VAL A 55 12.85 14.97 -8.13
C VAL A 55 13.25 16.33 -7.56
N ILE A 56 12.45 17.38 -7.79
CA ILE A 56 12.72 18.72 -7.23
C ILE A 56 12.69 18.70 -5.71
N ALA A 57 11.71 18.01 -5.10
CA ALA A 57 11.62 17.87 -3.65
C ALA A 57 12.79 17.05 -3.06
N ALA A 58 13.21 15.97 -3.72
CA ALA A 58 14.33 15.16 -3.28
C ALA A 58 15.67 15.91 -3.38
N LEU A 59 15.86 16.70 -4.43
CA LEU A 59 17.04 17.54 -4.60
C LEU A 59 17.07 18.69 -3.58
N SER A 60 15.93 19.34 -3.33
CA SER A 60 15.87 20.42 -2.33
C SER A 60 16.02 19.88 -0.90
N GLY A 61 15.35 18.79 -0.55
CA GLY A 61 15.54 18.10 0.73
C GLY A 61 16.97 17.57 0.89
N GLY A 62 17.52 16.99 -0.18
CA GLY A 62 18.90 16.54 -0.28
C GLY A 62 19.92 17.65 -0.05
N ALA A 63 19.67 18.84 -0.60
CA ALA A 63 20.54 20.00 -0.42
C ALA A 63 20.47 20.60 0.99
N LEU A 64 19.30 20.56 1.65
CA LEU A 64 19.10 21.16 2.98
C LEU A 64 19.62 20.29 4.13
N LEU A 65 19.36 18.98 4.09
CA LEU A 65 19.64 18.04 5.19
C LEU A 65 20.46 16.81 4.75
N GLY A 66 21.01 16.83 3.52
CA GLY A 66 21.72 15.68 2.97
C GLY A 66 20.81 14.49 2.68
N ILE A 67 21.34 13.29 2.84
CA ILE A 67 20.63 12.03 2.54
C ILE A 67 19.31 11.91 3.34
N LEU A 68 19.28 12.39 4.59
CA LEU A 68 18.07 12.34 5.43
C LEU A 68 16.94 13.21 4.84
N GLY A 69 17.27 14.40 4.32
CA GLY A 69 16.29 15.26 3.69
C GLY A 69 15.77 14.71 2.37
N ALA A 70 16.60 14.01 1.60
CA ALA A 70 16.16 13.33 0.38
C ALA A 70 15.18 12.18 0.68
N LEU A 71 15.36 11.44 1.77
CA LEU A 71 14.44 10.36 2.19
C LEU A 71 13.09 10.89 2.67
N VAL A 72 13.09 11.97 3.45
CA VAL A 72 11.86 12.60 3.97
C VAL A 72 11.09 13.35 2.87
N ALA A 73 11.77 13.81 1.82
CA ALA A 73 11.15 14.53 0.71
C ALA A 73 10.09 13.71 -0.05
N ILE A 74 10.24 12.39 -0.14
CA ILE A 74 9.32 11.51 -0.89
C ILE A 74 7.90 11.51 -0.29
N PRO A 75 7.68 11.13 0.98
CA PRO A 75 6.36 11.18 1.59
C PRO A 75 5.82 12.61 1.71
N PHE A 76 6.70 13.61 1.86
CA PHE A 76 6.30 15.02 1.91
C PHE A 76 5.71 15.48 0.57
N ALA A 77 6.40 15.24 -0.55
CA ALA A 77 5.91 15.57 -1.88
C ALA A 77 4.59 14.84 -2.19
N ALA A 78 4.48 13.56 -1.82
CA ALA A 78 3.24 12.80 -1.96
C ALA A 78 2.08 13.43 -1.17
N SER A 79 2.33 13.87 0.07
CA SER A 79 1.33 14.53 0.93
C SER A 79 0.85 15.85 0.33
N VAL A 80 1.76 16.68 -0.19
CA VAL A 80 1.41 17.97 -0.81
C VAL A 80 0.57 17.75 -2.07
N ILE A 81 0.96 16.80 -2.93
CA ILE A 81 0.23 16.51 -4.17
C ILE A 81 -1.15 15.92 -3.87
N PHE A 82 -1.26 15.08 -2.84
CA PHE A 82 -2.54 14.55 -2.37
C PHE A 82 -3.49 15.69 -1.98
N ILE A 83 -3.03 16.64 -1.16
CA ILE A 83 -3.82 17.82 -0.75
C ILE A 83 -4.25 18.65 -1.97
N VAL A 84 -3.33 18.95 -2.89
CA VAL A 84 -3.65 19.76 -4.07
C VAL A 84 -4.68 19.08 -4.96
N ARG A 85 -4.52 17.79 -5.24
CA ARG A 85 -5.42 17.06 -6.12
C ARG A 85 -6.79 16.80 -5.50
N GLU A 86 -6.84 16.49 -4.21
CA GLU A 86 -8.10 16.15 -3.53
C GLU A 86 -8.89 17.39 -3.11
N ILE A 87 -8.23 18.53 -2.88
CA ILE A 87 -8.88 19.72 -2.29
C ILE A 87 -8.98 20.90 -3.28
N PHE A 88 -7.92 21.17 -4.05
CA PHE A 88 -7.89 22.35 -4.95
C PHE A 88 -8.50 22.05 -6.31
N ILE A 89 -8.15 20.93 -6.95
CA ILE A 89 -8.66 20.58 -8.28
C ILE A 89 -10.20 20.42 -8.33
N PRO A 90 -10.88 19.71 -7.39
CA PRO A 90 -12.34 19.56 -7.47
C PRO A 90 -13.08 20.89 -7.28
N ARG A 91 -12.51 21.85 -6.54
CA ARG A 91 -13.11 23.19 -6.39
C ARG A 91 -13.06 23.99 -7.69
N GLN A 92 -12.01 23.82 -8.48
CA GLN A 92 -11.82 24.56 -9.73
C GLN A 92 -12.71 24.04 -10.88
N ASN A 93 -13.24 22.81 -10.76
CA ASN A 93 -14.16 22.21 -11.73
C ASN A 93 -15.65 22.52 -11.42
N SER A 94 -15.92 23.45 -10.50
CA SER A 94 -17.28 23.87 -10.09
C SER A 94 -17.62 25.33 -10.41
N LEU A 95 -16.74 26.01 -11.15
CA LEU A 95 -16.93 27.35 -11.75
C LEU A 95 -16.87 27.24 -13.27
#